data_AF-A0A1C3EST5-F1
#
_entry.id   AF-A0A1C3EST5-F1
#
_cell.length_a   1.000
_cell.length_b   1.000
_cell.length_c   1.000
_cell.angle_alpha   90.00
_cell.angle_beta   90.00
_cell.angle_gamma   90.00
#
_symmetry.space_group_name_H-M   'P 1'
#
loop_
_entity.id
_entity.type
_entity.pdbx_description
1 polymer ?
#
loop_
_entity_poly.entity_id
_entity_poly.type
_entity_poly.pdbx_seq_one_letter_code
_entity_poly.pdbx_strand_id
1 'polypeptide(L)'
;MHHTELFAETASESPLTISNIIDDAGRMEVIWFPFSQYPWLKVWTNEPEKPPSSRRVSGAYNYPFSDNIPVFISDFIKSTLVANPSLVPAFGKLQAAITSFALKGGAKRETLFKKMTEPTKSRRGETTTDVISEAEFNIFEPYIKAVEHTLQGNSHTRSFLTQSNDLWGDAWKTLVYVRETTLRITANGYAVHLNRSDIQSFLHDFTQVYLRLQDKYASRGQYPMAGPMEIRITGTDTTNGLNILGAKPPAFSATTATTDSSLDSVVWLDLLTFSDMPEMGALYQEIENWLYEKLPAEQIRVEWSKGWGYNASGPWQNHDFIANTLRDTFASATSTYENTVARLRRYDPHYLFSSPFIKKLVP
;
A
#
# COMPACT_ATOMS: atom_id res chain seq x y z
N MET A 1 -6.53 14.76 -4.74
CA MET A 1 -5.89 15.33 -3.56
C MET A 1 -4.40 15.25 -3.80
N HIS A 2 -3.67 16.36 -3.70
CA HIS A 2 -2.23 16.34 -3.94
C HIS A 2 -1.53 15.66 -2.76
N HIS A 3 -0.43 14.95 -2.99
CA HIS A 3 0.28 14.22 -1.92
C HIS A 3 0.75 15.16 -0.79
N THR A 4 1.13 16.41 -1.11
CA THR A 4 1.55 17.40 -0.11
C THR A 4 0.44 17.84 0.84
N GLU A 5 -0.83 17.75 0.44
CA GLU A 5 -1.96 18.03 1.33
C GLU A 5 -2.22 16.84 2.26
N LEU A 6 -2.15 15.63 1.73
CA LEU A 6 -2.41 14.38 2.46
C LEU A 6 -1.33 14.10 3.51
N PHE A 7 -0.07 14.32 3.14
CA PHE A 7 1.12 14.07 3.94
C PHE A 7 1.77 15.38 4.42
N ALA A 8 0.97 16.42 4.68
CA ALA A 8 1.45 17.65 5.30
C ALA A 8 2.12 17.36 6.65
N GLU A 9 3.01 18.24 7.11
CA GLU A 9 3.81 18.00 8.33
C GLU A 9 2.92 17.95 9.56
N THR A 10 1.98 18.88 9.66
CA THR A 10 1.03 18.98 10.77
C THR A 10 -0.42 18.84 10.31
N ALA A 11 -1.29 18.36 11.21
CA ALA A 11 -2.72 18.18 10.93
C ALA A 11 -3.44 19.50 10.55
N SER A 12 -2.95 20.65 11.02
CA SER A 12 -3.56 21.96 10.78
C SER A 12 -3.25 22.57 9.40
N GLU A 13 -2.27 22.06 8.67
CA GLU A 13 -1.89 22.60 7.35
C GLU A 13 -2.92 22.32 6.26
N SER A 14 -3.69 21.24 6.38
CA SER A 14 -4.75 20.90 5.43
C SER A 14 -5.89 20.13 6.09
N PRO A 15 -7.16 20.44 5.76
CA PRO A 15 -8.29 19.61 6.20
C PRO A 15 -8.25 18.19 5.60
N LEU A 16 -7.37 17.95 4.64
CA LEU A 16 -7.22 16.68 3.92
C LEU A 16 -6.03 15.85 4.41
N THR A 17 -5.40 16.23 5.53
CA THR A 17 -4.35 15.42 6.16
C THR A 17 -4.90 14.07 6.59
N ILE A 18 -4.02 13.07 6.65
CA ILE A 18 -4.38 11.73 7.11
C ILE A 18 -5.01 11.81 8.50
N SER A 19 -4.40 12.51 9.46
CA SER A 19 -4.97 12.65 10.81
C SER A 19 -6.42 13.15 10.81
N ASN A 20 -6.74 14.19 10.04
CA ASN A 20 -8.11 14.71 9.95
C ASN A 20 -9.05 13.66 9.31
N ILE A 21 -8.59 12.96 8.26
CA ILE A 21 -9.39 11.91 7.61
C ILE A 21 -9.71 10.76 8.57
N ILE A 22 -8.74 10.30 9.37
CA ILE A 22 -8.98 9.22 10.34
C ILE A 22 -9.67 9.70 11.61
N ASP A 23 -9.65 10.99 11.94
CA ASP A 23 -10.52 11.56 12.99
C ASP A 23 -11.98 11.54 12.55
N ASP A 24 -12.26 11.88 11.29
CA ASP A 24 -13.62 11.96 10.75
C ASP A 24 -14.20 10.57 10.39
N ALA A 25 -13.43 9.72 9.71
CA ALA A 25 -13.93 8.47 9.14
C ALA A 25 -13.44 7.20 9.84
N GLY A 26 -12.29 7.28 10.52
CA GLY A 26 -11.62 6.15 11.18
C GLY A 26 -11.03 5.08 10.27
N ARG A 27 -11.33 5.07 8.96
CA ARG A 27 -10.87 4.04 8.00
C ARG A 27 -10.42 4.68 6.69
N MET A 28 -9.20 4.38 6.30
CA MET A 28 -8.63 4.87 5.05
C MET A 28 -7.58 3.91 4.49
N GLU A 29 -7.34 4.05 3.19
CA GLU A 29 -6.19 3.46 2.50
C GLU A 29 -5.69 4.46 1.46
N VAL A 30 -4.37 4.63 1.40
CA VAL A 30 -3.69 5.38 0.34
C VAL A 30 -3.00 4.39 -0.59
N ILE A 31 -3.20 4.53 -1.89
CA ILE A 31 -2.37 3.91 -2.92
C ILE A 31 -1.72 5.04 -3.72
N TRP A 32 -0.39 5.19 -3.64
CA TRP A 32 0.35 6.23 -4.33
C TRP A 32 1.30 5.64 -5.37
N PHE A 33 0.97 5.84 -6.65
CA PHE A 33 1.79 5.36 -7.75
C PHE A 33 3.10 6.15 -7.86
N PRO A 34 4.23 5.49 -8.19
CA PRO A 34 5.54 6.13 -8.23
C PRO A 34 5.56 7.23 -9.28
N PHE A 35 6.31 8.30 -9.01
CA PHE A 35 6.45 9.48 -9.88
C PHE A 35 5.14 10.21 -10.24
N SER A 36 4.06 10.00 -9.48
CA SER A 36 2.78 10.72 -9.64
C SER A 36 2.53 11.70 -8.50
N GLN A 37 1.68 12.71 -8.72
CA GLN A 37 1.38 13.74 -7.71
C GLN A 37 0.14 13.46 -6.85
N TYR A 38 -0.74 12.59 -7.32
CA TYR A 38 -2.09 12.43 -6.77
C TYR A 38 -2.35 10.98 -6.35
N PRO A 39 -2.21 10.67 -5.05
CA PRO A 39 -2.56 9.35 -4.53
C PRO A 39 -4.05 9.02 -4.73
N TRP A 40 -4.35 7.73 -4.91
CA TRP A 40 -5.69 7.20 -4.80
C TRP A 40 -6.01 6.94 -3.32
N LEU A 41 -6.67 7.91 -2.71
CA LEU A 41 -7.23 7.80 -1.36
C LEU A 41 -8.60 7.11 -1.40
N LYS A 42 -8.78 6.10 -0.55
CA LYS A 42 -10.08 5.48 -0.23
C LYS A 42 -10.39 5.75 1.24
N VAL A 43 -11.64 6.10 1.52
CA VAL A 43 -12.14 6.41 2.87
C VAL A 43 -13.45 5.65 3.05
N TRP A 44 -13.63 5.02 4.21
CA TRP A 44 -14.86 4.29 4.54
C TRP A 44 -15.51 4.90 5.78
N THR A 45 -16.70 5.46 5.62
CA THR A 45 -17.54 5.91 6.74
C THR A 45 -18.67 4.91 7.00
N ASN A 46 -19.10 4.81 8.26
CA ASN A 46 -20.25 3.99 8.60
C ASN A 46 -21.53 4.83 8.41
N GLU A 47 -22.20 4.64 7.28
CA GLU A 47 -23.43 5.36 6.93
C GLU A 47 -24.65 4.43 7.03
N PRO A 48 -25.51 4.58 8.06
CA PRO A 48 -26.69 3.73 8.24
C PRO A 48 -27.68 3.82 7.06
N GLU A 49 -27.79 5.00 6.47
CA GLU A 49 -28.63 5.28 5.31
C GLU A 49 -27.76 5.63 4.11
N LYS A 50 -28.23 5.26 2.90
CA LYS A 50 -27.48 5.55 1.66
C LYS A 50 -27.45 7.06 1.41
N PRO A 51 -26.29 7.72 1.38
CA PRO A 51 -26.22 9.13 0.99
C PRO A 51 -26.77 9.34 -0.43
N PRO A 52 -27.38 10.50 -0.75
CA PRO A 52 -27.97 10.73 -2.07
C PRO A 52 -26.98 10.60 -3.22
N SER A 53 -25.72 11.03 -3.03
CA SER A 53 -24.66 10.95 -4.03
C SER A 53 -24.09 9.54 -4.24
N SER A 54 -24.15 8.69 -3.21
CA SER A 54 -23.51 7.38 -3.24
C SER A 54 -24.26 6.38 -4.11
N ARG A 55 -23.50 5.58 -4.87
CA ARG A 55 -24.04 4.44 -5.62
C ARG A 55 -24.12 3.21 -4.73
N ARG A 56 -25.30 2.60 -4.64
CA ARG A 56 -25.48 1.32 -3.95
C ARG A 56 -24.78 0.20 -4.73
N VAL A 57 -23.96 -0.61 -4.05
CA VAL A 57 -23.31 -1.80 -4.62
C VAL A 57 -24.06 -3.07 -4.26
N SER A 58 -24.10 -4.04 -5.18
CA SER A 58 -24.74 -5.35 -4.98
C SER A 58 -23.76 -6.44 -4.54
N GLY A 59 -22.44 -6.21 -4.68
CA GLY A 59 -21.39 -7.16 -4.33
C GLY A 59 -20.03 -6.49 -4.16
N ALA A 60 -19.02 -7.31 -3.85
CA ALA A 60 -17.62 -6.94 -3.73
C ALA A 60 -16.93 -6.63 -5.09
N TYR A 61 -15.69 -6.15 -5.04
CA TYR A 61 -14.81 -5.92 -6.20
C TYR A 61 -15.34 -4.86 -7.18
N ASN A 62 -15.49 -3.64 -6.67
CA ASN A 62 -16.10 -2.52 -7.39
C ASN A 62 -15.10 -1.69 -8.23
N TYR A 63 -13.85 -2.14 -8.38
CA TYR A 63 -12.78 -1.49 -9.14
C TYR A 63 -12.26 -2.39 -10.28
N PRO A 64 -13.11 -2.74 -11.28
CA PRO A 64 -12.75 -3.70 -12.32
C PRO A 64 -11.51 -3.30 -13.13
N PHE A 65 -11.23 -1.99 -13.24
CA PHE A 65 -10.04 -1.45 -13.91
C PHE A 65 -8.72 -1.78 -13.20
N SER A 66 -8.77 -2.10 -11.91
CA SER A 66 -7.63 -2.54 -11.10
C SER A 66 -7.65 -4.06 -10.89
N ASP A 67 -8.85 -4.63 -10.78
CA ASP A 67 -9.04 -6.01 -10.37
C ASP A 67 -8.95 -7.04 -11.50
N ASN A 68 -9.14 -6.64 -12.76
CA ASN A 68 -9.26 -7.57 -13.88
C ASN A 68 -8.14 -7.37 -14.92
N ILE A 69 -6.89 -7.50 -14.47
CA ILE A 69 -5.71 -7.45 -15.33
C ILE A 69 -5.32 -8.88 -15.73
N PRO A 70 -5.43 -9.28 -17.00
CA PRO A 70 -5.03 -10.61 -17.43
C PRO A 70 -3.57 -10.90 -17.10
N VAL A 71 -3.23 -12.14 -16.73
CA VAL A 71 -1.87 -12.54 -16.36
C VAL A 71 -0.86 -12.19 -17.45
N PHE A 72 -1.19 -12.42 -18.73
CA PHE A 72 -0.31 -12.08 -19.85
C PHE A 72 -0.03 -10.57 -19.97
N ILE A 73 -0.96 -9.71 -19.51
CA ILE A 73 -0.75 -8.25 -19.43
C ILE A 73 0.16 -7.92 -18.26
N SER A 74 -0.02 -8.57 -17.12
CA SER A 74 0.88 -8.44 -15.97
C SER A 74 2.31 -8.84 -16.33
N ASP A 75 2.49 -9.96 -17.03
CA ASP A 75 3.80 -10.45 -17.49
C ASP A 75 4.41 -9.50 -18.52
N PHE A 76 3.61 -8.99 -19.46
CA PHE A 76 4.03 -7.97 -20.42
C PHE A 76 4.60 -6.74 -19.69
N ILE A 77 3.86 -6.17 -18.74
CA ILE A 77 4.29 -4.99 -17.98
C ILE A 77 5.58 -5.28 -17.22
N LYS A 78 5.63 -6.42 -16.51
CA LYS A 78 6.84 -6.85 -15.78
C LYS A 78 8.04 -6.92 -16.72
N SER A 79 7.93 -7.66 -17.83
CA SER A 79 9.04 -7.82 -18.79
C SER A 79 9.47 -6.49 -19.40
N THR A 80 8.53 -5.62 -19.75
CA THR A 80 8.83 -4.28 -20.30
C THR A 80 9.60 -3.42 -19.29
N LEU A 81 9.17 -3.38 -18.03
CA LEU A 81 9.79 -2.53 -17.00
C LEU A 81 11.11 -3.11 -16.49
N VAL A 82 11.25 -4.43 -16.41
CA VAL A 82 12.54 -5.07 -16.06
C VAL A 82 13.56 -4.85 -17.18
N ALA A 83 13.16 -4.98 -18.45
CA ALA A 83 14.06 -4.78 -19.59
C ALA A 83 14.39 -3.30 -19.84
N ASN A 84 13.47 -2.39 -19.50
CA ASN A 84 13.67 -0.96 -19.61
C ASN A 84 13.13 -0.21 -18.37
N PRO A 85 13.89 -0.21 -17.26
CA PRO A 85 13.46 0.43 -16.01
C PRO A 85 13.18 1.92 -16.12
N SER A 86 13.75 2.62 -17.12
CA SER A 86 13.49 4.04 -17.36
C SER A 86 12.03 4.37 -17.69
N LEU A 87 11.21 3.36 -18.01
CA LEU A 87 9.77 3.51 -18.25
C LEU A 87 8.93 3.53 -16.97
N VAL A 88 9.50 3.23 -15.79
CA VAL A 88 8.77 3.21 -14.51
C VAL A 88 8.06 4.54 -14.21
N PRO A 89 8.69 5.73 -14.37
CA PRO A 89 8.00 7.00 -14.16
C PRO A 89 6.79 7.18 -15.07
N ALA A 90 6.90 6.78 -16.34
CA ALA A 90 5.79 6.87 -17.27
C ALA A 90 4.65 5.92 -16.91
N PHE A 91 4.98 4.70 -16.49
CA PHE A 91 4.00 3.71 -16.05
C PHE A 91 3.25 4.16 -14.79
N GLY A 92 3.96 4.66 -13.77
CA GLY A 92 3.33 5.14 -12.52
C GLY A 92 2.37 6.31 -12.75
N LYS A 93 2.75 7.30 -13.57
CA LYS A 93 1.87 8.39 -14.00
C LYS A 93 0.65 7.87 -14.77
N LEU A 94 0.84 6.91 -15.67
CA LEU A 94 -0.24 6.29 -16.42
C LEU A 94 -1.22 5.54 -15.52
N GLN A 95 -0.74 4.78 -14.52
CA GLN A 95 -1.60 4.10 -13.55
C GLN A 95 -2.42 5.09 -12.70
N ALA A 96 -1.81 6.18 -12.25
CA ALA A 96 -2.51 7.23 -11.52
C ALA A 96 -3.62 7.87 -12.36
N ALA A 97 -3.33 8.18 -13.62
CA ALA A 97 -4.32 8.74 -14.54
C ALA A 97 -5.46 7.76 -14.82
N ILE A 98 -5.14 6.52 -15.20
CA ILE A 98 -6.14 5.46 -15.44
C ILE A 98 -7.07 5.33 -14.24
N THR A 99 -6.52 5.24 -13.03
CA THR A 99 -7.30 5.14 -11.79
C THR A 99 -8.25 6.33 -11.63
N SER A 100 -7.74 7.56 -11.76
CA SER A 100 -8.54 8.79 -11.64
C SER A 100 -9.68 8.88 -12.67
N PHE A 101 -9.41 8.49 -13.91
CA PHE A 101 -10.42 8.50 -14.97
C PHE A 101 -11.42 7.36 -14.82
N ALA A 102 -10.97 6.16 -14.46
CA ALA A 102 -11.82 4.97 -14.35
C ALA A 102 -12.79 5.09 -13.18
N LEU A 103 -12.37 5.65 -12.04
CA LEU A 103 -13.25 5.96 -10.91
C LEU A 103 -14.41 6.88 -11.29
N LYS A 104 -14.20 7.77 -12.27
CA LYS A 104 -15.20 8.72 -12.79
C LYS A 104 -15.96 8.20 -14.02
N GLY A 105 -15.76 6.93 -14.40
CA GLY A 105 -16.37 6.30 -15.57
C GLY A 105 -15.83 6.77 -16.92
N GLY A 106 -14.58 7.25 -16.99
CA GLY A 106 -14.04 8.01 -18.12
C GLY A 106 -12.66 7.61 -18.67
N ALA A 107 -12.12 6.43 -18.34
CA ALA A 107 -10.79 5.99 -18.80
C ALA A 107 -10.77 5.47 -20.24
N LYS A 108 -11.33 6.24 -21.19
CA LYS A 108 -11.20 5.95 -22.62
C LYS A 108 -9.81 6.36 -23.12
N ARG A 109 -9.22 5.57 -24.00
CA ARG A 109 -7.87 5.74 -24.56
C ARG A 109 -7.68 7.10 -25.19
N GLU A 110 -8.62 7.57 -26.01
CA GLU A 110 -8.52 8.90 -26.64
C GLU A 110 -8.44 10.02 -25.60
N THR A 111 -9.23 9.89 -24.52
CA THR A 111 -9.22 10.85 -23.41
C THR A 111 -7.93 10.76 -22.61
N LEU A 112 -7.47 9.54 -22.31
CA LEU A 112 -6.20 9.28 -21.63
C LEU A 112 -5.03 9.82 -22.44
N PHE A 113 -4.95 9.51 -23.74
CA PHE A 113 -3.90 9.98 -24.64
C PHE A 113 -3.80 11.50 -24.58
N LYS A 114 -4.90 12.20 -24.91
CA LYS A 114 -4.95 13.67 -24.88
C LYS A 114 -4.50 14.25 -23.54
N LYS A 115 -4.89 13.60 -22.43
CA LYS A 115 -4.58 14.10 -21.08
C LYS A 115 -3.16 13.81 -20.63
N MET A 116 -2.57 12.74 -21.13
CA MET A 116 -1.25 12.26 -20.73
C MET A 116 -0.14 12.78 -21.64
N THR A 117 -0.42 13.13 -22.89
CA THR A 117 0.60 13.60 -23.86
C THR A 117 0.55 15.11 -24.11
N GLU A 118 -0.54 15.79 -23.73
CA GLU A 118 -0.65 17.25 -23.83
C GLU A 118 -0.62 17.91 -22.44
N PRO A 119 0.24 18.92 -22.20
CA PRO A 119 0.19 19.70 -20.97
C PRO A 119 -1.17 20.41 -20.86
N THR A 120 -1.95 20.11 -19.81
CA THR A 120 -3.19 20.84 -19.54
C THR A 120 -3.05 21.75 -18.32
N LYS A 121 -3.45 23.02 -18.47
CA LYS A 121 -3.60 23.93 -17.32
C LYS A 121 -4.81 23.47 -16.50
N SER A 122 -4.63 23.24 -15.21
CA SER A 122 -5.75 22.97 -14.32
C SER A 122 -6.62 24.22 -14.15
N ARG A 123 -7.88 24.04 -13.71
CA ARG A 123 -8.76 25.16 -13.33
C ARG A 123 -8.21 26.00 -12.17
N ARG A 124 -7.21 25.49 -11.42
CA ARG A 124 -6.53 26.18 -10.32
C ARG A 124 -5.21 26.84 -10.74
N GLY A 125 -4.85 26.82 -12.03
CA GLY A 125 -3.61 27.43 -12.53
C GLY A 125 -2.36 26.56 -12.39
N GLU A 126 -2.43 25.42 -11.70
CA GLU A 126 -1.35 24.43 -11.64
C GLU A 126 -1.23 23.68 -12.97
N THR A 127 -0.01 23.58 -13.47
CA THR A 127 0.32 22.74 -14.64
C THR A 127 0.58 21.34 -14.13
N THR A 128 -0.20 20.34 -14.59
CA THR A 128 0.11 18.94 -14.25
C THR A 128 1.42 18.54 -14.91
N THR A 129 2.41 18.11 -14.12
CA THR A 129 3.69 17.55 -14.61
C THR A 129 3.60 16.04 -14.84
N ASP A 130 2.44 15.44 -14.55
CA ASP A 130 2.15 14.01 -14.76
C ASP A 130 1.78 13.74 -16.24
N VAL A 131 2.64 14.18 -17.15
CA VAL A 131 2.57 13.86 -18.59
C VAL A 131 3.68 12.87 -18.96
N ILE A 132 3.46 12.14 -20.06
CA ILE A 132 4.39 11.18 -20.68
C ILE A 132 4.46 11.46 -22.19
N SER A 133 5.52 10.99 -22.84
CA SER A 133 5.64 11.07 -24.30
C SER A 133 4.64 10.15 -25.01
N GLU A 134 4.33 10.47 -26.26
CA GLU A 134 3.53 9.59 -27.13
C GLU A 134 4.18 8.20 -27.29
N ALA A 135 5.51 8.14 -27.39
CA ALA A 135 6.23 6.87 -27.47
C ALA A 135 6.00 6.01 -26.22
N GLU A 136 6.14 6.59 -25.02
CA GLU A 136 5.87 5.90 -23.75
C GLU A 136 4.41 5.46 -23.64
N PHE A 137 3.46 6.30 -24.04
CA PHE A 137 2.04 5.95 -24.04
C PHE A 137 1.77 4.73 -24.93
N ASN A 138 2.35 4.71 -26.14
CA ASN A 138 2.16 3.63 -27.10
C ASN A 138 2.79 2.31 -26.64
N ILE A 139 3.89 2.34 -25.86
CA ILE A 139 4.45 1.13 -25.24
C ILE A 139 3.41 0.45 -24.35
N PHE A 140 2.63 1.22 -23.57
CA PHE A 140 1.65 0.67 -22.63
C PHE A 140 0.25 0.47 -23.22
N GLU A 141 0.09 0.58 -24.54
CA GLU A 141 -1.19 0.35 -25.21
C GLU A 141 -1.84 -1.01 -24.87
N PRO A 142 -1.12 -2.15 -24.78
CA PRO A 142 -1.73 -3.42 -24.38
C PRO A 142 -2.37 -3.36 -22.99
N TYR A 143 -1.73 -2.69 -22.03
CA TYR A 143 -2.26 -2.49 -20.68
C TYR A 143 -3.49 -1.56 -20.70
N ILE A 144 -3.41 -0.44 -21.41
CA ILE A 144 -4.52 0.51 -21.55
C ILE A 144 -5.75 -0.19 -22.13
N LYS A 145 -5.57 -0.96 -23.22
CA LYS A 145 -6.65 -1.76 -23.82
C LYS A 145 -7.24 -2.74 -22.83
N ALA A 146 -6.41 -3.48 -22.11
CA ALA A 146 -6.88 -4.44 -21.10
C ALA A 146 -7.77 -3.75 -20.07
N VAL A 147 -7.36 -2.60 -19.54
CA VAL A 147 -8.17 -1.80 -18.62
C VAL A 147 -9.47 -1.31 -19.27
N GLU A 148 -9.44 -0.78 -20.49
CA GLU A 148 -10.64 -0.35 -21.20
C GLU A 148 -11.67 -1.48 -21.36
N HIS A 149 -11.23 -2.69 -21.68
CA HIS A 149 -12.11 -3.86 -21.80
C HIS A 149 -12.85 -4.17 -20.50
N THR A 150 -12.23 -3.92 -19.33
CA THR A 150 -12.92 -4.08 -18.03
C THR A 150 -14.05 -3.07 -17.81
N LEU A 151 -14.01 -1.94 -18.53
CA LEU A 151 -14.98 -0.85 -18.42
C LEU A 151 -16.12 -0.95 -19.44
N GLN A 152 -16.00 -1.83 -20.45
CA GLN A 152 -16.96 -1.96 -21.57
C GLN A 152 -18.30 -2.63 -21.22
N GLY A 153 -18.48 -3.08 -19.97
CA GLY A 153 -19.75 -3.63 -19.47
C GLY A 153 -20.88 -2.61 -19.22
N ASN A 154 -20.64 -1.31 -19.41
CA ASN A 154 -21.66 -0.26 -19.27
C ASN A 154 -21.57 0.73 -20.43
N SER A 155 -22.29 0.45 -21.51
CA SER A 155 -22.16 1.14 -22.78
C SER A 155 -22.83 2.53 -22.81
N HIS A 156 -22.11 3.46 -23.45
CA HIS A 156 -22.62 4.62 -24.23
C HIS A 156 -23.03 5.91 -23.52
N THR A 157 -22.95 6.01 -22.20
CA THR A 157 -23.10 7.30 -21.49
C THR A 157 -22.14 7.38 -20.30
N ARG A 158 -21.66 8.58 -19.95
CA ARG A 158 -21.17 8.87 -18.59
C ARG A 158 -22.38 8.73 -17.67
N SER A 159 -22.72 7.50 -17.30
CA SER A 159 -23.82 7.20 -16.41
C SER A 159 -23.31 7.25 -14.97
N PHE A 160 -24.07 7.82 -14.05
CA PHE A 160 -23.82 7.69 -12.61
C PHE A 160 -23.70 6.21 -12.17
N LEU A 161 -24.23 5.26 -12.97
CA LEU A 161 -24.15 3.82 -12.74
C LEU A 161 -22.73 3.24 -12.92
N THR A 162 -21.81 3.95 -13.58
CA THR A 162 -20.42 3.48 -13.82
C THR A 162 -19.37 4.12 -12.91
N GLN A 163 -19.78 5.09 -12.10
CA GLN A 163 -18.89 5.77 -11.16
C GLN A 163 -18.56 4.85 -9.98
N SER A 164 -17.29 4.79 -9.61
CA SER A 164 -16.81 4.01 -8.46
C SER A 164 -16.10 4.87 -7.41
N ASN A 165 -16.26 6.20 -7.48
CA ASN A 165 -15.67 7.14 -6.54
C ASN A 165 -16.51 7.41 -5.28
N ASP A 166 -17.78 6.98 -5.24
CA ASP A 166 -18.67 7.13 -4.08
C ASP A 166 -19.63 5.93 -4.02
N LEU A 167 -19.35 4.99 -3.11
CA LEU A 167 -20.00 3.68 -3.02
C LEU A 167 -20.65 3.50 -1.65
N TRP A 168 -21.79 2.81 -1.62
CA TRP A 168 -22.48 2.47 -0.39
C TRP A 168 -23.00 1.03 -0.43
N GLY A 169 -22.89 0.30 0.68
CA GLY A 169 -23.39 -1.06 0.82
C GLY A 169 -22.84 -1.71 2.08
N ASP A 170 -23.29 -2.94 2.36
CA ASP A 170 -22.80 -3.73 3.49
C ASP A 170 -21.27 -3.79 3.49
N ALA A 171 -20.67 -3.83 4.69
CA ALA A 171 -19.22 -3.74 4.87
C ALA A 171 -18.42 -4.67 3.94
N TRP A 172 -18.82 -5.94 3.80
CA TRP A 172 -18.10 -6.89 2.94
C TRP A 172 -18.14 -6.53 1.44
N LYS A 173 -19.14 -5.77 0.98
CA LYS A 173 -19.25 -5.32 -0.42
C LYS A 173 -18.31 -4.17 -0.74
N THR A 174 -17.87 -3.41 0.28
CA THR A 174 -17.00 -2.24 0.12
C THR A 174 -15.59 -2.48 0.65
N LEU A 175 -15.38 -3.40 1.59
CA LEU A 175 -14.08 -3.78 2.14
C LEU A 175 -13.35 -4.83 1.30
N VAL A 176 -14.06 -5.63 0.50
CA VAL A 176 -13.44 -6.62 -0.39
C VAL A 176 -13.32 -6.03 -1.79
N TYR A 177 -12.12 -5.55 -2.13
CA TYR A 177 -11.89 -4.78 -3.36
C TYR A 177 -10.62 -5.16 -4.15
N VAL A 178 -9.94 -6.25 -3.79
CA VAL A 178 -8.77 -6.76 -4.53
C VAL A 178 -9.01 -8.18 -4.98
N ARG A 179 -9.03 -8.42 -6.29
CA ARG A 179 -9.07 -9.77 -6.88
C ARG A 179 -7.68 -10.34 -7.10
N GLU A 180 -7.60 -11.67 -7.18
CA GLU A 180 -6.37 -12.37 -7.58
C GLU A 180 -5.87 -12.01 -8.99
N THR A 181 -6.74 -11.44 -9.82
CA THR A 181 -6.45 -10.95 -11.17
C THR A 181 -5.94 -9.51 -11.19
N THR A 182 -5.61 -8.91 -10.05
CA THR A 182 -4.83 -7.66 -10.01
C THR A 182 -3.40 -7.89 -10.56
N LEU A 183 -2.67 -6.80 -10.81
CA LEU A 183 -1.28 -6.85 -11.25
C LEU A 183 -0.43 -7.68 -10.26
N ARG A 184 0.42 -8.57 -10.78
CA ARG A 184 1.26 -9.46 -9.95
C ARG A 184 2.54 -8.75 -9.53
N ILE A 185 2.68 -8.56 -8.24
CA ILE A 185 3.71 -7.76 -7.60
C ILE A 185 4.18 -8.43 -6.31
N THR A 186 5.39 -8.08 -5.88
CA THR A 186 5.88 -8.31 -4.53
C THR A 186 5.77 -7.01 -3.73
N ALA A 187 5.90 -7.11 -2.40
CA ALA A 187 5.94 -5.95 -1.51
C ALA A 187 6.80 -6.25 -0.29
N ASN A 188 7.44 -5.22 0.26
CA ASN A 188 7.81 -5.24 1.66
C ASN A 188 6.53 -5.11 2.53
N GLY A 189 6.68 -5.13 3.86
CA GLY A 189 5.56 -4.75 4.73
C GLY A 189 5.95 -4.63 6.19
N TYR A 190 5.53 -3.53 6.82
CA TYR A 190 5.78 -3.23 8.22
C TYR A 190 4.53 -2.70 8.90
N ALA A 191 4.33 -3.13 10.14
CA ALA A 191 3.34 -2.64 11.09
C ALA A 191 4.04 -1.72 12.10
N VAL A 192 3.88 -0.41 11.93
CA VAL A 192 4.51 0.61 12.78
C VAL A 192 3.53 1.07 13.85
N HIS A 193 3.82 0.73 15.10
CA HIS A 193 3.04 1.07 16.29
C HIS A 193 3.39 2.50 16.74
N LEU A 194 2.38 3.36 16.76
CA LEU A 194 2.51 4.77 17.08
C LEU A 194 1.39 5.20 18.02
N ASN A 195 1.62 6.30 18.75
CA ASN A 195 0.52 7.07 19.27
C ASN A 195 -0.28 7.66 18.11
N ARG A 196 -1.61 7.63 18.22
CA ARG A 196 -2.52 8.23 17.25
C ARG A 196 -2.16 9.67 16.84
N SER A 197 -1.59 10.47 17.75
CA SER A 197 -1.16 11.85 17.47
C SER A 197 0.07 11.95 16.59
N ASP A 198 0.91 10.92 16.55
CA ASP A 198 2.23 10.95 15.90
C ASP A 198 2.18 10.44 14.45
N ILE A 199 1.03 9.90 14.03
CA ILE A 199 0.83 9.33 12.69
C ILE A 199 1.14 10.36 11.60
N GLN A 200 0.65 11.60 11.73
CA GLN A 200 0.80 12.59 10.66
C GLN A 200 2.27 12.97 10.43
N SER A 201 3.00 13.26 11.50
CA SER A 201 4.41 13.63 11.42
C SER A 201 5.27 12.45 10.97
N PHE A 202 5.00 11.23 11.45
CA PHE A 202 5.67 10.03 10.96
C PHE A 202 5.46 9.81 9.45
N LEU A 203 4.22 9.93 8.97
CA LEU A 203 3.91 9.75 7.56
C LEU A 203 4.51 10.87 6.70
N HIS A 204 4.54 12.11 7.20
CA HIS A 204 5.26 13.21 6.55
C HIS A 204 6.73 12.85 6.34
N ASP A 205 7.44 12.48 7.41
CA ASP A 205 8.85 12.10 7.36
C ASP A 205 9.09 10.93 6.39
N PHE A 206 8.23 9.91 6.46
CA PHE A 206 8.32 8.77 5.55
C PHE A 206 8.14 9.18 4.09
N THR A 207 7.23 10.10 3.78
CA THR A 207 7.04 10.56 2.39
C THR A 207 8.23 11.36 1.87
N GLN A 208 8.95 12.10 2.73
CA GLN A 208 10.20 12.75 2.35
C GLN A 208 11.27 11.72 2.00
N VAL A 209 11.35 10.61 2.77
CA VAL A 209 12.24 9.49 2.45
C VAL A 209 11.86 8.81 1.15
N TYR A 210 10.56 8.53 0.95
CA TYR A 210 10.03 7.93 -0.27
C TYR A 210 10.38 8.73 -1.53
N LEU A 211 10.17 10.05 -1.51
CA LEU A 211 10.51 10.95 -2.62
C LEU A 211 12.03 11.00 -2.84
N ARG A 212 12.81 11.18 -1.76
CA ARG A 212 14.28 11.20 -1.83
C ARG A 212 14.84 9.90 -2.42
N LEU A 213 14.29 8.74 -2.06
CA LEU A 213 14.74 7.46 -2.60
C LEU A 213 14.41 7.32 -4.10
N GLN A 214 13.22 7.74 -4.53
CA GLN A 214 12.90 7.79 -5.96
C GLN A 214 13.92 8.64 -6.73
N ASP A 215 14.22 9.85 -6.25
CA ASP A 215 15.20 10.74 -6.89
C ASP A 215 16.64 10.17 -6.85
N LYS A 216 17.04 9.58 -5.73
CA LYS A 216 18.37 8.95 -5.55
C LYS A 216 18.60 7.82 -6.55
N TYR A 217 17.62 6.96 -6.77
CA TYR A 217 17.75 5.86 -7.73
C TYR A 217 17.59 6.36 -9.17
N ALA A 218 16.62 7.25 -9.44
CA ALA A 218 16.41 7.80 -10.79
C ALA A 218 17.62 8.59 -11.31
N SER A 219 18.31 9.36 -10.45
CA SER A 219 19.54 10.08 -10.82
C SER A 219 20.70 9.16 -11.24
N ARG A 220 20.61 7.86 -10.95
CA ARG A 220 21.55 6.81 -11.38
C ARG A 220 20.99 5.94 -12.51
N GLY A 221 19.84 6.31 -13.08
CA GLY A 221 19.14 5.51 -14.09
C GLY A 221 18.55 4.20 -13.56
N GLN A 222 18.36 4.09 -12.24
CA GLN A 222 17.81 2.92 -11.57
C GLN A 222 16.37 3.18 -11.12
N TYR A 223 15.50 2.18 -11.26
CA TYR A 223 14.07 2.33 -10.93
C TYR A 223 13.52 1.09 -10.18
N PRO A 224 14.04 0.75 -8.99
CA PRO A 224 13.66 -0.47 -8.26
C PRO A 224 12.19 -0.50 -7.79
N MET A 225 11.52 0.66 -7.73
CA MET A 225 10.17 0.82 -7.23
C MET A 225 9.18 1.02 -8.38
N ALA A 226 8.69 -0.10 -8.92
CA ALA A 226 7.83 -0.11 -10.12
C ALA A 226 6.33 -0.27 -9.81
N GLY A 227 5.94 -0.32 -8.54
CA GLY A 227 4.56 -0.36 -8.07
C GLY A 227 4.29 0.74 -7.03
N PRO A 228 3.03 0.85 -6.57
CA PRO A 228 2.64 1.92 -5.65
C PRO A 228 3.20 1.72 -4.24
N MET A 229 3.27 2.82 -3.49
CA MET A 229 3.27 2.79 -2.04
C MET A 229 1.83 2.64 -1.54
N GLU A 230 1.61 1.79 -0.54
CA GLU A 230 0.32 1.61 0.12
C GLU A 230 0.43 1.91 1.62
N ILE A 231 -0.54 2.67 2.14
CA ILE A 231 -0.64 3.01 3.57
C ILE A 231 -2.04 2.70 4.05
N ARG A 232 -2.13 2.00 5.18
CA ARG A 232 -3.38 1.75 5.93
C ARG A 232 -3.15 1.94 7.41
N ILE A 233 -4.22 2.17 8.16
CA ILE A 233 -4.15 2.38 9.60
C ILE A 233 -5.18 1.50 10.29
N THR A 234 -4.75 0.77 11.32
CA THR A 234 -5.60 -0.05 12.18
C THR A 234 -5.32 0.24 13.64
N GLY A 235 -6.17 -0.25 14.54
CA GLY A 235 -5.80 -0.35 15.96
C GLY A 235 -4.87 -1.54 16.22
N THR A 236 -4.47 -1.70 17.48
CA THR A 236 -3.81 -2.91 17.97
C THR A 236 -4.82 -4.01 18.31
N ASP A 237 -4.35 -5.26 18.37
CA ASP A 237 -5.16 -6.39 18.81
C ASP A 237 -5.39 -6.27 20.31
N THR A 238 -6.57 -5.78 20.70
CA THR A 238 -7.01 -5.74 22.08
C THR A 238 -8.06 -6.82 22.34
N THR A 239 -8.23 -7.20 23.61
CA THR A 239 -9.27 -8.14 24.03
C THR A 239 -10.50 -7.44 24.60
N ASN A 240 -10.50 -6.11 24.59
CA ASN A 240 -11.61 -5.28 25.02
C ASN A 240 -12.84 -5.55 24.15
N GLY A 241 -14.00 -5.75 24.78
CA GLY A 241 -15.26 -6.01 24.07
C GLY A 241 -15.48 -7.47 23.62
N LEU A 242 -14.51 -8.38 23.83
CA LEU A 242 -14.70 -9.80 23.52
C LEU A 242 -15.63 -10.52 24.51
N ASN A 243 -15.85 -9.96 25.71
CA ASN A 243 -16.64 -10.56 26.80
C ASN A 243 -16.18 -11.98 27.20
N ILE A 244 -14.88 -12.27 27.08
CA ILE A 244 -14.26 -13.55 27.47
C ILE A 244 -13.24 -13.30 28.57
N LEU A 245 -13.44 -13.90 29.74
CA LEU A 245 -12.54 -13.78 30.88
C LEU A 245 -11.16 -14.38 30.55
N GLY A 246 -10.10 -13.62 30.81
CA GLY A 246 -8.71 -14.07 30.62
C GLY A 246 -8.26 -14.17 29.15
N ALA A 247 -9.05 -13.63 28.21
CA ALA A 247 -8.62 -13.51 26.82
C ALA A 247 -7.30 -12.73 26.72
N LYS A 248 -6.39 -13.23 25.88
CA LYS A 248 -5.11 -12.60 25.55
C LYS A 248 -5.03 -12.33 24.05
N PRO A 249 -4.37 -11.24 23.61
CA PRO A 249 -4.18 -10.99 22.19
C PRO A 249 -3.28 -12.06 21.55
N PRO A 250 -3.29 -12.21 20.21
CA PRO A 250 -2.46 -13.20 19.53
C PRO A 250 -0.98 -12.87 19.71
N ALA A 251 -0.18 -13.80 20.25
CA ALA A 251 1.17 -13.51 20.74
C ALA A 251 2.17 -13.08 19.64
N PHE A 252 2.05 -13.63 18.43
CA PHE A 252 2.88 -13.27 17.28
C PHE A 252 2.14 -12.45 16.21
N SER A 253 0.97 -11.88 16.53
CA SER A 253 0.38 -10.91 15.60
C SER A 253 1.26 -9.68 15.48
N ALA A 254 1.45 -9.17 14.26
CA ALA A 254 2.15 -7.92 14.01
C ALA A 254 1.45 -6.74 14.73
N THR A 255 0.13 -6.83 14.95
CA THR A 255 -0.68 -5.83 15.66
C THR A 255 -0.90 -6.14 17.13
N THR A 256 -0.28 -7.18 17.71
CA THR A 256 -0.50 -7.53 19.13
C THR A 256 -0.26 -6.34 20.05
N ALA A 257 -1.16 -6.09 21.00
CA ALA A 257 -1.00 -4.95 21.90
C ALA A 257 0.36 -4.95 22.60
N THR A 258 0.91 -3.76 22.78
CA THR A 258 2.14 -3.49 23.52
C THR A 258 1.83 -3.26 25.01
N THR A 259 2.86 -3.28 25.85
CA THR A 259 2.77 -2.89 27.26
C THR A 259 2.63 -1.38 27.44
N ASP A 260 3.05 -0.59 26.44
CA ASP A 260 2.78 0.84 26.36
C ASP A 260 1.43 1.09 25.68
N SER A 261 0.40 1.37 26.48
CA SER A 261 -0.96 1.62 26.01
C SER A 261 -1.10 2.89 25.15
N SER A 262 -0.09 3.76 25.10
CA SER A 262 -0.12 4.94 24.22
C SER A 262 0.11 4.57 22.75
N LEU A 263 0.72 3.42 22.47
CA LEU A 263 0.90 2.87 21.12
C LEU A 263 -0.37 2.12 20.68
N ASP A 264 -1.43 2.89 20.45
CA ASP A 264 -2.77 2.37 20.18
C ASP A 264 -3.09 2.16 18.69
N SER A 265 -2.23 2.67 17.81
CA SER A 265 -2.44 2.73 16.37
C SER A 265 -1.30 2.04 15.63
N VAL A 266 -1.64 1.35 14.53
CA VAL A 266 -0.69 0.67 13.66
C VAL A 266 -0.80 1.22 12.26
N VAL A 267 0.29 1.83 11.78
CA VAL A 267 0.47 2.23 10.38
C VAL A 267 1.07 1.06 9.63
N TRP A 268 0.33 0.54 8.65
CA TRP A 268 0.81 -0.44 7.69
C TRP A 268 1.51 0.31 6.55
N LEU A 269 2.77 -0.03 6.31
CA LEU A 269 3.63 0.62 5.35
C LEU A 269 4.17 -0.40 4.35
N ASP A 270 3.71 -0.26 3.12
CA ASP A 270 3.96 -1.19 2.02
C ASP A 270 4.43 -0.42 0.79
N LEU A 271 5.38 -1.00 0.08
CA LEU A 271 5.91 -0.50 -1.18
C LEU A 271 6.01 -1.66 -2.13
N LEU A 272 5.37 -1.53 -3.28
CA LEU A 272 5.13 -2.62 -4.20
C LEU A 272 6.09 -2.52 -5.40
N THR A 273 6.50 -3.66 -5.96
CA THR A 273 7.31 -3.72 -7.17
C THR A 273 7.20 -5.09 -7.85
N PHE A 274 7.85 -5.31 -9.00
CA PHE A 274 7.92 -6.65 -9.59
C PHE A 274 9.08 -7.44 -8.96
N SER A 275 8.88 -8.75 -8.77
CA SER A 275 9.82 -9.64 -8.06
C SER A 275 11.26 -9.64 -8.57
N ASP A 276 11.46 -9.26 -9.83
CA ASP A 276 12.75 -9.32 -10.52
C ASP A 276 13.26 -7.92 -10.89
N MET A 277 12.67 -6.86 -10.32
CA MET A 277 13.16 -5.51 -10.56
C MET A 277 14.60 -5.37 -10.06
N PRO A 278 15.53 -4.90 -10.89
CA PRO A 278 16.90 -4.64 -10.46
C PRO A 278 16.93 -3.70 -9.25
N GLU A 279 17.88 -3.93 -8.35
CA GLU A 279 18.10 -3.12 -7.13
C GLU A 279 16.97 -3.13 -6.09
N MET A 280 15.90 -3.92 -6.25
CA MET A 280 14.78 -3.91 -5.28
C MET A 280 15.22 -4.30 -3.86
N GLY A 281 16.16 -5.24 -3.72
CA GLY A 281 16.67 -5.66 -2.40
C GLY A 281 17.40 -4.54 -1.68
N ALA A 282 18.24 -3.80 -2.39
CA ALA A 282 18.97 -2.65 -1.85
C ALA A 282 18.02 -1.51 -1.46
N LEU A 283 17.04 -1.18 -2.32
CA LEU A 283 16.01 -0.19 -1.99
C LEU A 283 15.24 -0.55 -0.72
N TYR A 284 14.74 -1.78 -0.62
CA TYR A 284 13.95 -2.19 0.55
C TYR A 284 14.79 -2.32 1.82
N GLN A 285 16.07 -2.67 1.71
CA GLN A 285 17.01 -2.62 2.83
C GLN A 285 17.20 -1.17 3.33
N GLU A 286 17.32 -0.19 2.44
CA GLU A 286 17.43 1.23 2.86
C GLU A 286 16.18 1.72 3.59
N ILE A 287 14.98 1.29 3.15
CA ILE A 287 13.72 1.60 3.83
C ILE A 287 13.64 0.91 5.19
N GLU A 288 13.98 -0.38 5.27
CA GLU A 288 14.00 -1.14 6.52
C GLU A 288 14.95 -0.48 7.53
N ASN A 289 16.17 -0.17 7.11
CA ASN A 289 17.15 0.52 7.96
C ASN A 289 16.63 1.87 8.45
N TRP A 290 16.03 2.69 7.56
CA TRP A 290 15.47 3.97 7.96
C TRP A 290 14.39 3.83 9.04
N LEU A 291 13.52 2.82 8.95
CA LEU A 291 12.49 2.57 9.97
C LEU A 291 13.14 2.33 11.33
N TYR A 292 14.10 1.39 11.41
CA TYR A 292 14.78 1.04 12.67
C TYR A 292 15.78 2.10 13.16
N GLU A 293 16.20 3.04 12.31
CA GLU A 293 16.92 4.26 12.73
C GLU A 293 15.97 5.33 13.28
N LYS A 294 14.74 5.41 12.74
CA LYS A 294 13.74 6.43 13.09
C LYS A 294 13.01 6.11 14.39
N LEU A 295 12.73 4.83 14.65
CA LEU A 295 11.95 4.38 15.80
C LEU A 295 12.65 3.22 16.52
N PRO A 296 12.44 3.08 17.85
CA PRO A 296 12.77 1.86 18.58
C PRO A 296 12.22 0.60 17.89
N ALA A 297 13.01 -0.49 17.91
CA ALA A 297 12.63 -1.74 17.25
C ALA A 297 11.28 -2.28 17.73
N GLU A 298 10.94 -2.12 19.00
CA GLU A 298 9.67 -2.57 19.59
C GLU A 298 8.42 -1.82 19.09
N GLN A 299 8.60 -0.73 18.35
CA GLN A 299 7.52 -0.01 17.65
C GLN A 299 7.34 -0.49 16.21
N ILE A 300 8.22 -1.34 15.67
CA ILE A 300 8.15 -1.78 14.28
C ILE A 300 8.11 -3.28 14.25
N ARG A 301 7.01 -3.85 13.75
CA ARG A 301 6.90 -5.28 13.49
C ARG A 301 6.82 -5.54 12.00
N VAL A 302 7.28 -6.70 11.58
CA VAL A 302 7.17 -7.11 10.18
C VAL A 302 5.72 -7.52 9.87
N GLU A 303 5.22 -7.16 8.68
CA GLU A 303 4.01 -7.80 8.16
C GLU A 303 4.38 -9.20 7.67
N TRP A 304 4.05 -10.22 8.47
CA TRP A 304 4.48 -11.61 8.22
C TRP A 304 4.18 -12.14 6.81
N SER A 305 3.11 -11.66 6.17
CA SER A 305 2.68 -12.04 4.82
C SER A 305 3.52 -11.44 3.69
N LYS A 306 4.44 -10.52 4.00
CA LYS A 306 5.22 -9.73 3.02
C LYS A 306 6.72 -9.99 3.15
N GLY A 307 7.51 -9.29 2.33
CA GLY A 307 8.96 -9.28 2.46
C GLY A 307 9.44 -8.38 3.62
N TRP A 308 10.49 -8.83 4.30
CA TRP A 308 11.18 -8.14 5.40
C TRP A 308 12.53 -8.85 5.64
N GLY A 309 13.39 -8.32 6.50
CA GLY A 309 14.75 -8.84 6.68
C GLY A 309 15.53 -8.76 5.38
N TYR A 310 15.54 -7.56 4.78
CA TYR A 310 16.13 -7.31 3.48
C TYR A 310 17.65 -7.16 3.56
N ASN A 311 18.30 -7.70 2.55
CA ASN A 311 19.59 -7.20 2.09
C ASN A 311 19.55 -7.03 0.56
N ALA A 312 20.68 -6.68 -0.06
CA ALA A 312 20.75 -6.53 -1.52
C ALA A 312 20.28 -7.76 -2.32
N SER A 313 20.35 -8.97 -1.75
CA SER A 313 19.88 -10.22 -2.37
C SER A 313 18.37 -10.43 -2.28
N GLY A 314 17.64 -9.62 -1.51
CA GLY A 314 16.17 -9.64 -1.43
C GLY A 314 15.62 -9.90 -0.02
N PRO A 315 14.31 -10.21 0.08
CA PRO A 315 13.63 -10.42 1.36
C PRO A 315 14.09 -11.72 2.03
N TRP A 316 14.03 -11.72 3.36
CA TRP A 316 14.36 -12.84 4.24
C TRP A 316 15.81 -13.34 4.10
N GLN A 317 16.70 -12.51 3.56
CA GLN A 317 18.12 -12.82 3.36
C GLN A 317 19.02 -12.21 4.44
N ASN A 318 18.53 -11.24 5.22
CA ASN A 318 19.27 -10.66 6.33
C ASN A 318 19.19 -11.57 7.56
N HIS A 319 20.15 -12.49 7.67
CA HIS A 319 20.21 -13.47 8.75
C HIS A 319 20.40 -12.83 10.14
N ASP A 320 21.13 -11.71 10.23
CA ASP A 320 21.34 -11.02 11.50
C ASP A 320 20.04 -10.37 11.98
N PHE A 321 19.28 -9.75 11.06
CA PHE A 321 17.95 -9.23 11.37
C PHE A 321 17.03 -10.35 11.88
N ILE A 322 16.98 -11.47 11.17
CA ILE A 322 16.14 -12.63 11.52
C ILE A 322 16.53 -13.20 12.89
N ALA A 323 17.82 -13.32 13.18
CA ALA A 323 18.30 -13.96 14.41
C ALA A 323 18.26 -13.02 15.63
N ASN A 324 18.48 -11.72 15.43
CA ASN A 324 18.75 -10.78 16.53
C ASN A 324 17.77 -9.61 16.58
N THR A 325 17.44 -8.97 15.46
CA THR A 325 16.56 -7.78 15.50
C THR A 325 15.09 -8.17 15.67
N LEU A 326 14.66 -9.26 15.03
CA LEU A 326 13.26 -9.65 15.02
C LEU A 326 12.69 -9.90 16.42
N ARG A 327 13.47 -10.50 17.33
CA ARG A 327 13.03 -10.73 18.72
C ARG A 327 12.78 -9.41 19.46
N ASP A 328 13.58 -8.38 19.19
CA ASP A 328 13.49 -7.08 19.85
C ASP A 328 12.21 -6.33 19.43
N THR A 329 11.66 -6.64 18.24
CA THR A 329 10.37 -6.09 17.78
C THR A 329 9.17 -6.53 18.64
N PHE A 330 9.35 -7.57 19.46
CA PHE A 330 8.36 -8.08 20.42
C PHE A 330 8.76 -7.81 21.88
N ALA A 331 9.77 -6.98 22.15
CA ALA A 331 10.21 -6.66 23.51
C ALA A 331 9.10 -6.02 24.36
N SER A 332 8.28 -5.17 23.74
CA SER A 332 7.11 -4.52 24.35
C SER A 332 5.81 -5.33 24.21
N ALA A 333 5.81 -6.50 23.56
CA ALA A 333 4.59 -7.27 23.37
C ALA A 333 4.07 -7.86 24.70
N THR A 334 2.75 -8.00 24.84
CA THR A 334 2.11 -8.60 26.03
C THR A 334 2.56 -10.04 26.33
N SER A 335 3.13 -10.75 25.33
CA SER A 335 3.86 -12.00 25.50
C SER A 335 5.21 -11.86 24.80
N THR A 336 6.30 -12.06 25.54
CA THR A 336 7.65 -11.94 24.95
C THR A 336 7.86 -12.96 23.83
N TYR A 337 8.80 -12.65 22.94
CA TYR A 337 9.20 -13.54 21.86
C TYR A 337 9.62 -14.92 22.39
N GLU A 338 10.46 -14.98 23.43
CA GLU A 338 10.97 -16.22 24.04
C GLU A 338 9.85 -17.07 24.64
N ASN A 339 8.91 -16.45 25.35
CA ASN A 339 7.76 -17.15 25.92
C ASN A 339 6.87 -17.75 24.82
N THR A 340 6.73 -17.03 23.71
CA THR A 340 5.93 -17.48 22.57
C THR A 340 6.63 -18.63 21.83
N VAL A 341 7.94 -18.50 21.54
CA VAL A 341 8.77 -19.57 20.97
C VAL A 341 8.72 -20.82 21.86
N ALA A 342 8.98 -20.69 23.16
CA ALA A 342 8.97 -21.81 24.09
C ALA A 342 7.61 -22.55 24.12
N ARG A 343 6.50 -21.81 24.00
CA ARG A 343 5.16 -22.41 23.90
C ARG A 343 4.96 -23.18 22.59
N LEU A 344 5.37 -22.60 21.46
CA LEU A 344 5.29 -23.28 20.17
C LEU A 344 6.15 -24.56 20.16
N ARG A 345 7.38 -24.50 20.68
CA ARG A 345 8.28 -25.67 20.80
C ARG A 345 7.72 -26.73 21.75
N ARG A 346 7.00 -26.35 22.80
CA ARG A 346 6.29 -27.32 23.67
C ARG A 346 5.18 -28.05 22.93
N TYR A 347 4.45 -27.37 22.06
CA TYR A 347 3.35 -27.97 21.29
C TYR A 347 3.85 -28.82 20.11
N ASP A 348 4.97 -28.44 19.51
CA ASP A 348 5.58 -29.17 18.40
C ASP A 348 7.08 -29.39 18.62
N PRO A 349 7.49 -30.28 19.55
CA PRO A 349 8.90 -30.51 19.86
C PRO A 349 9.67 -31.12 18.69
N HIS A 350 8.98 -31.69 17.70
CA HIS A 350 9.58 -32.37 16.55
C HIS A 350 9.59 -31.55 15.26
N TYR A 351 9.11 -30.30 15.29
CA TYR A 351 8.99 -29.41 14.12
C TYR A 351 8.15 -30.02 12.97
N LEU A 352 7.06 -30.71 13.30
CA LEU A 352 6.11 -31.23 12.31
C LEU A 352 5.46 -30.09 11.50
N PHE A 353 5.27 -28.91 12.11
CA PHE A 353 4.65 -27.75 11.49
C PHE A 353 5.66 -26.65 11.17
N SER A 354 6.81 -27.02 10.60
CA SER A 354 7.90 -26.07 10.30
C SER A 354 8.51 -26.26 8.93
N SER A 355 8.86 -25.15 8.28
CA SER A 355 9.81 -25.11 7.17
C SER A 355 11.24 -24.83 7.67
N PRO A 356 12.29 -24.96 6.84
CA PRO A 356 13.65 -24.53 7.22
C PRO A 356 13.72 -23.07 7.67
N PHE A 357 12.90 -22.20 7.08
CA PHE A 357 12.82 -20.80 7.47
C PHE A 357 12.16 -20.62 8.84
N ILE A 358 11.04 -21.29 9.10
CA ILE A 358 10.36 -21.23 10.41
C ILE A 358 11.27 -21.73 11.55
N LYS A 359 12.16 -22.71 11.30
CA LYS A 359 13.16 -23.16 12.29
C LYS A 359 14.16 -22.07 12.68
N LYS A 360 14.40 -21.08 11.82
CA LYS A 360 15.22 -19.90 12.16
C LYS A 360 14.44 -18.92 13.03
N LEU A 361 13.12 -18.81 12.82
CA LEU A 361 12.23 -17.89 13.54
C LEU A 361 11.68 -18.43 14.86
N VAL A 362 11.65 -19.74 15.03
CA VAL A 362 11.17 -20.42 16.23
C VAL A 362 12.20 -21.52 16.52
N PRO A 363 13.41 -21.13 16.98
CA PRO A 363 14.52 -22.06 17.15
C PRO A 363 14.27 -23.11 18.22
#